data_AF-A0A258CND2-F1
#
_entry.id   AF-A0A258CND2-F1
#
_cell.length_a   1.000
_cell.length_b   1.000
_cell.length_c   1.000
_cell.angle_alpha   90.00
_cell.angle_beta   90.00
_cell.angle_gamma   90.00
#
_symmetry.space_group_name_H-M   'P 1'
#
loop_
_entity.id
_entity.type
_entity.pdbx_description
1 polymer ?
#
loop_
_entity_poly.entity_id
_entity_poly.type
_entity_poly.pdbx_seq_one_letter_code
_entity_poly.pdbx_strand_id
1 'polypeptide(L)'
;MALHLVGETIDRARAHAAAQTGDLVALVRGVYVDAADDIDAMVMAHAVRIAAYLYPRAYLSGASALLLAPTADGRLFLSGRRNQRTRI
;
A
#
# COMPACT_ATOMS: atom_id res chain seq x y z
N MET A 1 9.09 -11.52 5.90
CA MET A 1 8.73 -10.09 6.07
C MET A 1 8.82 -9.29 4.77
N ALA A 2 8.17 -9.76 3.71
CA ALA A 2 8.29 -9.12 2.40
C ALA A 2 6.93 -8.61 1.91
N LEU A 3 6.82 -7.30 1.73
CA LEU A 3 5.76 -6.69 0.95
C LEU A 3 6.08 -6.89 -0.53
N HIS A 4 5.13 -7.45 -1.27
CA HIS A 4 5.24 -7.66 -2.71
C HIS A 4 4.26 -6.76 -3.48
N LEU A 5 4.81 -5.89 -4.32
CA LEU A 5 4.07 -4.98 -5.19
C LEU A 5 4.23 -5.42 -6.63
N VAL A 6 3.12 -5.66 -7.30
CA VAL A 6 3.10 -6.12 -8.69
C VAL A 6 3.63 -5.01 -9.60
N GLY A 7 4.66 -5.32 -10.38
CA GLY A 7 5.35 -4.38 -11.26
C GLY A 7 6.52 -3.65 -10.62
N GLU A 8 6.72 -3.78 -9.30
CA GLU A 8 7.94 -3.29 -8.63
C GLU A 8 8.82 -4.46 -8.17
N THR A 9 8.27 -5.37 -7.35
CA THR A 9 9.05 -6.44 -6.70
C THR A 9 8.69 -7.83 -7.20
N ILE A 10 7.53 -7.99 -7.84
CA ILE A 10 7.06 -9.25 -8.41
C ILE A 10 6.26 -8.98 -9.68
N ASP A 11 6.29 -9.89 -10.65
CA ASP A 11 5.40 -9.81 -11.80
C ASP A 11 4.01 -10.38 -11.48
N ARG A 12 3.03 -10.04 -12.32
CA ARG A 12 1.63 -10.44 -12.10
C ARG A 12 1.43 -11.96 -12.13
N ALA A 13 2.12 -12.66 -13.04
CA ALA A 13 1.91 -14.09 -13.22
C ALA A 13 2.44 -14.87 -12.01
N ARG A 14 3.64 -14.52 -11.54
CA ARG A 14 4.23 -15.10 -10.32
C ARG A 14 3.43 -14.76 -9.08
N ALA A 15 2.97 -13.52 -8.93
CA ALA A 15 2.12 -13.13 -7.80
C ALA A 15 0.81 -13.94 -7.78
N HIS A 16 0.19 -14.14 -8.94
CA HIS A 16 -1.04 -14.92 -9.04
C HIS A 16 -0.81 -16.41 -8.74
N ALA A 17 0.25 -17.00 -9.28
CA ALA A 17 0.60 -18.38 -9.01
C ALA A 17 0.89 -18.61 -7.51
N ALA A 18 1.69 -17.75 -6.89
CA ALA A 18 2.01 -17.84 -5.47
C ALA A 18 0.80 -17.60 -4.55
N ALA A 19 -0.17 -16.79 -5.00
CA ALA A 19 -1.43 -16.64 -4.29
C ALA A 19 -2.34 -17.87 -4.41
N GLN A 20 -2.32 -18.58 -5.54
CA GLN A 20 -3.06 -19.84 -5.71
C GLN A 20 -2.49 -20.98 -4.87
N THR A 21 -1.16 -21.01 -4.68
CA THR A 21 -0.49 -22.01 -3.82
C THR A 21 -0.61 -21.70 -2.33
N GLY A 22 -1.04 -20.49 -1.98
CA GLY A 22 -1.19 -20.03 -0.59
C GLY A 22 0.08 -19.47 0.02
N ASP A 23 1.15 -19.30 -0.76
CA ASP A 23 2.42 -18.71 -0.30
C ASP A 23 2.28 -17.20 -0.10
N LEU A 24 1.45 -16.53 -0.91
CA LEU A 24 1.15 -15.11 -0.80
C LEU A 24 -0.33 -14.86 -0.51
N VAL A 25 -0.59 -13.94 0.41
CA VAL A 25 -1.92 -13.41 0.67
C VAL A 25 -2.10 -12.09 -0.08
N ALA A 26 -3.14 -12.03 -0.93
CA ALA A 26 -3.53 -10.81 -1.61
C ALA A 26 -4.28 -9.88 -0.65
N LEU A 27 -3.76 -8.66 -0.44
CA LEU A 27 -4.43 -7.65 0.38
C LEU A 27 -5.41 -6.84 -0.46
N VAL A 28 -4.90 -6.26 -1.55
CA VAL A 28 -5.65 -5.52 -2.56
C VAL A 28 -5.00 -5.74 -3.93
N ARG A 29 -5.61 -5.22 -5.00
CA ARG A 29 -5.10 -5.41 -6.36
C ARG A 29 -3.64 -4.96 -6.48
N GLY A 30 -2.75 -5.93 -6.72
CA GLY A 30 -1.33 -5.68 -6.94
C GLY A 30 -0.48 -5.61 -5.67
N VAL A 31 -1.06 -5.82 -4.48
CA VAL A 31 -0.37 -5.79 -3.19
C VAL A 31 -0.51 -7.14 -2.51
N TYR A 32 0.61 -7.79 -2.23
CA TYR A 32 0.68 -9.11 -1.63
C TYR A 32 1.65 -9.11 -0.47
N VAL A 33 1.42 -9.99 0.50
CA VAL A 33 2.30 -10.26 1.62
C VAL A 33 2.50 -11.76 1.75
N ASP A 34 3.62 -12.18 2.35
CA ASP A 34 3.86 -13.58 2.66
C ASP A 34 2.79 -14.10 3.63
N ALA A 35 2.27 -15.30 3.39
CA ALA A 35 1.24 -15.92 4.23
C ALA A 35 1.75 -16.31 5.62
N ALA A 36 3.06 -16.49 5.80
CA ALA A 36 3.66 -16.86 7.07
C ALA A 36 3.94 -15.66 8.01
N ASP A 37 3.84 -14.43 7.51
CA ASP A 37 4.12 -13.21 8.27
C ASP A 37 2.88 -12.64 8.98
N ASP A 38 3.10 -11.83 10.02
CA ASP A 38 2.04 -10.99 10.61
C ASP A 38 1.62 -9.89 9.62
N ILE A 39 0.45 -10.07 9.03
CA ILE A 39 -0.11 -9.20 7.99
C ILE A 39 -0.35 -7.79 8.51
N ASP A 40 -0.90 -7.63 9.71
CA ASP A 40 -1.26 -6.32 10.25
C ASP A 40 0.00 -5.51 10.55
N ALA A 41 0.99 -6.15 11.17
CA ALA A 41 2.30 -5.53 11.37
C ALA A 41 2.95 -5.13 10.04
N MET A 42 2.80 -5.96 9.00
CA MET A 42 3.37 -5.70 7.68
C MET A 42 2.72 -4.50 6.98
N VAL A 43 1.39 -4.41 7.03
CA VAL A 43 0.63 -3.29 6.48
C VAL A 43 1.04 -2.00 7.17
N MET A 44 1.13 -2.01 8.51
CA MET A 44 1.50 -0.81 9.26
C MET A 44 2.93 -0.36 8.97
N ALA A 45 3.88 -1.30 8.94
CA ALA A 45 5.29 -1.01 8.66
C ALA A 45 5.49 -0.41 7.25
N HIS A 46 4.65 -0.78 6.28
CA HIS A 46 4.79 -0.36 4.89
C HIS A 46 3.65 0.54 4.37
N ALA A 47 2.81 1.07 5.26
CA ALA A 47 1.58 1.78 4.89
C ALA A 47 1.84 2.92 3.89
N VAL A 48 2.91 3.70 4.10
CA VAL A 48 3.29 4.80 3.20
C VAL A 48 3.65 4.29 1.81
N ARG A 49 4.40 3.19 1.71
CA ARG A 49 4.81 2.60 0.44
C ARG A 49 3.61 2.00 -0.30
N ILE A 50 2.74 1.29 0.42
CA ILE A 50 1.48 0.76 -0.13
C ILE A 50 0.62 1.91 -0.68
N ALA A 51 0.49 3.00 0.09
CA ALA A 51 -0.27 4.18 -0.34
C ALA A 51 0.32 4.85 -1.58
N ALA A 52 1.64 4.99 -1.66
CA ALA A 52 2.32 5.56 -2.82
C ALA A 52 2.09 4.71 -4.08
N TYR A 53 2.10 3.38 -3.94
CA TYR A 53 1.80 2.45 -5.02
C TYR A 53 0.34 2.56 -5.51
N LEU A 54 -0.61 2.59 -4.58
CA LEU A 54 -2.04 2.63 -4.90
C LEU A 54 -2.50 4.02 -5.40
N TYR A 55 -1.89 5.09 -4.88
CA TYR A 55 -2.28 6.47 -5.12
C TYR A 55 -1.07 7.31 -5.54
N PRO A 56 -0.48 7.09 -6.73
CA PRO A 56 0.79 7.69 -7.15
C PRO A 56 0.75 9.22 -7.31
N ARG A 57 -0.43 9.83 -7.30
CA ARG A 57 -0.62 11.30 -7.35
C ARG A 57 -0.99 11.91 -6.01
N ALA A 58 -1.16 11.08 -4.97
CA ALA A 58 -1.37 11.53 -3.62
C ALA A 58 -0.04 11.81 -2.93
N TYR A 59 -0.09 12.63 -1.89
CA TYR A 59 1.03 12.95 -1.02
C TYR A 59 0.55 12.87 0.43
N LEU A 60 1.48 12.62 1.35
CA LEU A 60 1.16 12.61 2.78
C LEU A 60 0.68 14.00 3.22
N SER A 61 -0.30 14.02 4.13
CA SER A 61 -0.84 15.26 4.67
C SER A 61 -1.06 15.15 6.18
N GLY A 62 -1.37 16.29 6.82
CA GLY A 62 -1.65 16.35 8.25
C GLY A 62 -0.53 15.75 9.10
N ALA A 63 -0.91 14.94 10.10
CA ALA A 63 0.04 14.29 11.00
C ALA A 63 0.98 13.32 10.27
N SER A 64 0.50 12.58 9.25
CA SER A 64 1.33 11.62 8.51
C SER A 64 2.43 12.30 7.69
N ALA A 65 2.25 13.54 7.25
CA ALA A 65 3.30 14.30 6.57
C ALA A 65 4.47 14.64 7.50
N LEU A 66 4.20 14.91 8.78
CA LEU A 66 5.23 15.21 9.77
C LEU A 66 5.96 13.94 10.23
N LEU A 67 5.22 12.86 10.40
CA LEU A 67 5.76 11.58 10.87
C LEU A 67 6.45 10.77 9.77
N LEU A 68 6.14 11.06 8.51
CA LEU A 68 6.48 10.20 7.35
C LEU A 68 6.01 8.75 7.53
N ALA A 69 4.90 8.58 8.26
CA ALA A 69 4.36 7.31 8.72
C ALA A 69 2.86 7.45 9.05
N PRO A 70 2.14 6.33 9.27
CA PRO A 70 0.85 6.37 9.96
C PRO A 70 0.97 7.01 11.34
N THR A 71 -0.14 7.53 11.85
CA THR A 71 -0.25 7.97 13.24
C THR A 71 -0.23 6.78 14.20
N ALA A 72 -0.02 7.03 15.49
CA ALA A 72 0.04 5.99 16.52
C ALA A 72 -1.28 5.20 16.65
N ASP A 73 -2.42 5.82 16.34
CA ASP A 73 -3.73 5.16 16.26
C ASP A 73 -3.97 4.46 14.91
N GLY A 74 -2.97 4.39 14.05
CA GLY A 74 -2.98 3.60 12.82
C GLY A 74 -3.51 4.30 11.57
N ARG A 75 -3.82 5.59 11.64
CA ARG A 75 -4.39 6.32 10.50
C ARG A 75 -3.30 6.82 9.57
N LEU A 76 -3.53 6.71 8.27
CA LEU A 76 -2.67 7.31 7.25
C LEU A 76 -3.41 8.43 6.55
N PHE A 77 -2.89 9.66 6.68
CA PHE A 77 -3.48 10.85 6.08
C PHE A 77 -2.81 11.15 4.73
N LEU A 78 -3.64 11.15 3.68
CA LEU A 78 -3.24 11.43 2.31
C LEU A 78 -4.06 12.58 1.76
N SER A 79 -3.47 13.34 0.84
CA SER A 79 -4.16 14.35 0.06
C SER A 79 -3.73 14.27 -1.39
N GLY A 80 -4.64 14.62 -2.29
CA GLY A 80 -4.38 14.68 -3.73
C GLY A 80 -4.37 16.11 -4.22
N ARG A 81 -3.94 16.31 -5.47
CA ARG A 81 -4.23 17.58 -6.14
C ARG A 81 -5.75 17.76 -6.22
N ARG A 82 -6.22 18.92 -5.77
CA ARG A 82 -7.64 19.28 -5.87
C ARG A 82 -8.02 19.25 -7.35
N ASN A 83 -8.95 18.37 -7.71
CA ASN A 83 -9.55 18.40 -9.04
C ASN A 83 -10.50 19.59 -9.04
N GLN A 84 -9.97 20.77 -9.38
CA GLN A 84 -10.74 22.01 -9.44
C GLN A 84 -11.76 21.84 -10.57
N ARG A 85 -12.96 21.36 -10.20
CA ARG A 85 -14.11 21.34 -11.11
C ARG A 85 -14.39 22.80 -11.45
N THR A 86 -13.90 23.26 -12.59
CA THR A 86 -14.43 24.43 -13.25
C THR A 86 -15.93 24.17 -13.37
N ARG A 87 -16.75 24.91 -12.62
CA ARG A 87 -18.19 24.91 -12.87
C ARG A 87 -18.35 25.51 -14.26
N ILE A 88 -18.81 24.68 -15.20
CA ILE A 88 -19.31 25.13 -16.50
C ILE A 88 -20.72 25.67 -16.27
#